data_AF-A0A1W6BB67-F1
#
_entry.id   AF-A0A1W6BB67-F1
#
_cell.length_a   1.000
_cell.length_b   1.000
_cell.length_c   1.000
_cell.angle_alpha   90.00
_cell.angle_beta   90.00
_cell.angle_gamma   90.00
#
_symmetry.space_group_name_H-M   'P 1'
#
loop_
_entity.id
_entity.type
_entity.pdbx_description
1 polymer ?
#
loop_
_entity_poly.entity_id
_entity_poly.type
_entity_poly.pdbx_seq_one_letter_code
_entity_poly.pdbx_strand_id
1 'polypeptide(L)'
;MPARFRVISDINRQDISLKEIARELDVSKSAIIGWRAGAEPGHSKGEALIDFWLHVTHQSRDALPVNVTGRRFVYRGRDKC
;
A
#
# COMPACT_ATOMS: atom_id res chain seq x y z
N MET A 1 7.58 1.77 -14.45
CA MET A 1 7.03 0.61 -13.69
C MET A 1 5.88 1.13 -12.84
N PRO A 2 4.63 0.70 -13.06
CA PRO A 2 3.47 1.32 -12.40
C PRO A 2 3.58 1.14 -10.88
N ALA A 3 3.26 2.21 -10.15
CA ALA A 3 3.37 2.29 -8.69
C ALA A 3 2.36 1.32 -8.05
N ARG A 4 2.82 0.09 -7.79
CA ARG A 4 2.06 -0.94 -7.08
C ARG A 4 1.96 -0.60 -5.61
N PHE A 5 0.93 -1.15 -4.94
CA PHE A 5 0.70 -1.04 -3.50
C PHE A 5 1.98 -1.38 -2.72
N ARG A 6 2.64 -0.36 -2.16
CA ARG A 6 3.99 -0.48 -1.57
C ARG A 6 3.99 -1.22 -0.24
N VAL A 7 2.92 -1.09 0.54
CA VAL A 7 2.77 -1.68 1.88
C VAL A 7 3.04 -3.21 1.88
N ILE A 8 2.40 -3.95 0.97
CA ILE A 8 2.62 -5.42 0.84
C ILE A 8 4.05 -5.74 0.39
N SER A 9 4.64 -4.89 -0.44
CA SER A 9 6.01 -5.10 -0.94
C SER A 9 7.05 -4.83 0.15
N ASP A 10 6.80 -3.88 1.04
CA ASP A 10 7.67 -3.58 2.17
C ASP A 10 7.60 -4.67 3.24
N ILE A 11 6.42 -5.23 3.51
CA ILE A 11 6.30 -6.42 4.38
C ILE A 11 7.09 -7.60 3.80
N ASN A 12 7.01 -7.83 2.48
CA ASN A 12 7.75 -8.89 1.81
C ASN A 12 9.28 -8.67 1.87
N ARG A 13 9.75 -7.42 1.97
CA ARG A 13 11.17 -7.11 2.18
C ARG A 13 11.66 -7.49 3.58
N GLN A 14 10.77 -7.69 4.54
CA GLN A 14 11.07 -8.11 5.91
C GLN A 14 11.03 -9.64 6.07
N ASP A 15 11.21 -10.38 4.96
CA ASP A 15 11.15 -11.85 4.89
C ASP A 15 9.77 -12.47 5.19
N ILE A 16 8.71 -11.66 5.28
CA ILE A 16 7.36 -12.16 5.54
C ILE A 16 6.69 -12.56 4.22
N SER A 17 6.33 -13.84 4.13
CA SER A 17 5.72 -14.38 2.92
C SER A 17 4.26 -13.91 2.75
N LEU A 18 3.80 -13.77 1.50
CA LEU A 18 2.40 -13.43 1.21
C LEU A 18 1.37 -14.39 1.85
N LYS A 19 1.79 -15.64 2.13
CA LYS A 19 0.95 -16.64 2.78
C LYS A 19 0.79 -16.33 4.27
N GLU A 20 1.84 -15.85 4.93
CA GLU A 20 1.77 -15.43 6.33
C GLU A 20 0.95 -14.17 6.49
N ILE A 21 1.11 -13.19 5.60
CA ILE A 21 0.25 -11.99 5.58
C ILE A 21 -1.23 -12.37 5.44
N ALA A 22 -1.53 -13.30 4.53
CA ALA A 22 -2.89 -13.80 4.33
C ALA A 22 -3.44 -14.49 5.58
N ARG A 23 -2.60 -15.28 6.28
CA ARG A 23 -2.97 -15.94 7.53
C ARG A 23 -3.24 -14.93 8.64
N GLU A 24 -2.38 -13.92 8.79
CA GLU A 24 -2.49 -12.91 9.84
C GLU A 24 -3.73 -12.02 9.66
N LEU A 25 -4.03 -11.64 8.42
CA LEU A 25 -5.17 -10.80 8.10
C LEU A 25 -6.48 -11.58 7.95
N ASP A 26 -6.45 -12.91 8.14
CA ASP A 26 -7.57 -13.84 7.91
C ASP A 26 -8.24 -13.57 6.55
N VAL A 27 -7.43 -13.65 5.48
CA VAL A 27 -7.88 -13.48 4.10
C VAL A 27 -7.24 -14.52 3.19
N SER A 28 -7.82 -14.69 2.00
CA SER A 28 -7.24 -15.58 1.00
C SER A 28 -5.95 -14.98 0.41
N LYS A 29 -5.00 -15.86 0.05
CA LYS A 29 -3.78 -15.45 -0.67
C LYS A 29 -4.12 -14.69 -1.96
N SER A 30 -5.22 -15.06 -2.63
CA SER A 30 -5.73 -14.38 -3.82
C SER A 30 -6.14 -12.94 -3.54
N ALA A 31 -6.71 -12.63 -2.36
CA ALA A 31 -7.03 -11.27 -1.96
C ALA A 31 -5.75 -10.41 -1.83
N ILE A 32 -4.71 -10.93 -1.17
CA ILE A 32 -3.41 -10.25 -1.06
C ILE A 32 -2.79 -10.00 -2.44
N ILE A 33 -2.86 -10.97 -3.35
CA ILE A 33 -2.38 -10.83 -4.74
C ILE A 33 -3.19 -9.75 -5.47
N GLY A 34 -4.51 -9.73 -5.29
CA GLY A 34 -5.40 -8.69 -5.84
C GLY A 34 -5.03 -7.29 -5.33
N TRP A 35 -4.82 -7.14 -4.02
CA TRP A 35 -4.44 -5.86 -3.43
C TRP A 35 -3.08 -5.37 -3.93
N ARG A 36 -2.12 -6.29 -4.08
CA ARG A 36 -0.83 -5.99 -4.71
C ARG A 36 -0.98 -5.56 -6.18
N ALA A 37 -1.97 -6.09 -6.89
CA ALA A 37 -2.29 -5.74 -8.27
C ALA A 37 -3.07 -4.42 -8.41
N GLY A 38 -3.54 -3.83 -7.29
CA GLY A 38 -4.26 -2.55 -7.26
C GLY A 38 -5.73 -2.66 -6.88
N ALA A 39 -6.22 -3.83 -6.45
CA ALA A 39 -7.55 -3.92 -5.87
C ALA A 39 -7.57 -3.23 -4.48
N GLU A 40 -8.68 -2.57 -4.15
CA GLU A 40 -8.82 -1.94 -2.84
C GLU A 40 -9.28 -2.96 -1.79
N PRO A 41 -8.59 -3.07 -0.64
CA PRO A 41 -9.11 -3.79 0.50
C PRO A 41 -10.33 -3.06 1.07
N GLY A 42 -11.26 -3.81 1.67
CA GLY A 42 -12.31 -3.19 2.48
C GLY A 42 -11.71 -2.40 3.65
N HIS A 43 -12.39 -1.37 4.14
CA HIS A 43 -11.88 -0.44 5.15
C HIS A 43 -11.24 -1.15 6.36
N SER A 44 -11.94 -2.11 6.96
CA SER A 44 -11.42 -2.87 8.12
C SER A 44 -10.16 -3.69 7.81
N LYS A 45 -10.07 -4.25 6.59
CA LYS A 45 -8.90 -5.05 6.17
C LYS A 45 -7.72 -4.15 5.77
N GLY A 46 -7.99 -2.95 5.25
CA GLY A 46 -7.00 -1.93 4.96
C GLY A 46 -6.31 -1.43 6.23
N GLU A 47 -7.08 -1.09 7.27
CA GLU A 47 -6.53 -0.68 8.56
C GLU A 47 -5.70 -1.80 9.20
N ALA A 48 -6.17 -3.05 9.18
CA ALA A 48 -5.40 -4.20 9.69
C ALA A 48 -4.06 -4.40 8.95
N LEU A 49 -4.04 -4.15 7.64
CA LEU A 49 -2.83 -4.27 6.82
C LEU A 49 -1.84 -3.12 7.11
N ILE A 50 -2.35 -1.93 7.45
CA ILE A 50 -1.55 -0.80 7.93
C ILE A 50 -0.94 -1.13 9.29
N ASP A 51 -1.74 -1.58 10.26
CA ASP A 51 -1.24 -1.96 11.59
C ASP A 51 -0.18 -3.05 11.51
N PHE A 52 -0.40 -4.05 10.66
CA PHE A 52 0.59 -5.10 10.43
C PHE A 52 1.89 -4.55 9.83
N TRP A 53 1.80 -3.62 8.87
CA TRP A 53 2.99 -2.98 8.31
C TRP A 53 3.75 -2.15 9.36
N LEU A 54 3.05 -1.40 10.21
CA LEU A 54 3.67 -0.62 11.29
C LEU A 54 4.41 -1.54 12.26
N HIS A 55 3.79 -2.67 12.61
CA HIS A 55 4.39 -3.66 13.50
C HIS A 55 5.66 -4.29 12.90
N VAL A 56 5.62 -4.67 11.62
CA VAL A 56 6.69 -5.39 10.94
C VAL A 56 7.86 -4.49 10.54
N THR A 57 7.57 -3.25 10.13
CA THR A 57 8.60 -2.30 9.67
C THR A 57 9.13 -1.39 10.78
N HIS A 58 8.51 -1.44 11.97
CA HIS A 58 8.77 -0.53 13.09
C HIS A 58 8.72 0.95 12.71
N GLN A 59 7.92 1.29 11.70
CA GLN A 59 7.74 2.64 11.22
C GLN A 59 6.44 3.26 11.75
N SER A 60 6.35 4.59 11.68
CA SER A 60 5.15 5.35 12.06
C SER A 60 4.16 5.45 10.90
N ARG A 61 2.89 5.74 11.21
CA ARG A 61 1.82 5.92 10.21
C ARG A 61 2.15 7.01 9.18
N ASP A 62 2.94 8.01 9.58
CA ASP A 62 3.43 9.08 8.70
C ASP A 62 4.39 8.61 7.60
N ALA A 63 5.06 7.48 7.82
CA ALA A 63 5.96 6.87 6.85
C ALA A 63 5.22 5.92 5.90
N LEU A 64 3.90 5.75 6.06
CA LEU A 64 3.11 4.95 5.14
C LEU A 64 3.34 5.45 3.72
N PRO A 65 3.57 4.55 2.75
CA PRO A 65 3.75 4.94 1.38
C PRO A 65 2.46 5.55 0.85
N VAL A 66 2.38 6.88 0.88
CA VAL A 66 1.29 7.66 0.29
C VAL A 66 1.28 7.39 -1.20
N ASN A 67 0.17 6.83 -1.66
CA ASN A 67 -0.08 6.69 -3.09
C ASN A 67 -0.24 8.11 -3.64
N VAL A 68 0.80 8.62 -4.30
CA VAL A 68 0.71 9.88 -5.04
C VAL A 68 -0.13 9.58 -6.28
N THR A 69 -1.46 9.48 -6.09
CA THR A 69 -2.42 9.54 -7.18
C THR A 69 -2.13 10.86 -7.87
N GLY A 70 -1.52 10.76 -9.05
CA GLY A 70 -0.70 11.83 -9.61
C GLY A 70 -1.38 13.18 -9.53
N ARG A 71 -0.62 14.21 -9.14
CA ARG A 71 -0.93 15.61 -9.45
C ARG A 71 -1.01 15.77 -10.96
N ARG A 72 -2.11 15.35 -11.57
CA ARG A 72 -2.52 15.88 -12.87
C ARG A 72 -3.04 17.27 -12.58
N PHE A 73 -2.63 18.22 -13.41
CA PHE A 73 -3.04 19.64 -13.41
C PHE A 73 -2.24 20.57 -12.48
N VAL A 74 -0.93 20.72 -12.72
CA VAL A 74 -0.34 22.07 -12.61
C VAL A 74 -0.77 22.81 -13.88
N TYR A 75 -1.78 23.67 -13.77
CA TYR A 75 -2.14 24.59 -14.85
C TYR A 75 -0.89 25.41 -15.18
N ARG A 76 -0.40 25.28 -16.42
CA ARG A 76 0.62 26.15 -16.99
C ARG A 76 0.00 27.54 -17.15
N GLY A 77 0.02 28.33 -16.07
CA GLY A 77 -0.30 29.75 -16.11
C GLY A 77 0.72 30.43 -17.02
N ARG A 78 0.25 30.84 -18.19
CA ARG A 78 1.01 31.52 -19.23
C ARG A 78 1.22 32.95 -18.75
N ASP A 79 2.40 33.25 -18.23
CA ASP A 79 2.78 34.63 -17.89
C ASP A 79 2.96 35.42 -19.21
N LYS A 80 2.00 36.32 -19.45
CA LYS A 80 2.05 37.36 -20.47
C LYS A 80 1.41 38.61 -19.86
N CYS A 81 2.23 39.41 -19.22
CA CYS A 81 2.05 40.87 -19.16
C CYS A 81 3.31 41.51 -19.75
#